data_AF-A0A392NA75-F1
#
_entry.id   AF-A0A392NA75-F1
#
_cell.length_a   1.000
_cell.length_b   1.000
_cell.length_c   1.000
_cell.angle_alpha   90.00
_cell.angle_beta   90.00
_cell.angle_gamma   90.00
#
_symmetry.space_group_name_H-M   'P 1'
#
loop_
_entity.id
_entity.type
_entity.pdbx_description
1 polymer ?
#
loop_
_entity_poly.entity_id
_entity_poly.type
_entity_poly.pdbx_seq_one_letter_code
_entity_poly.pdbx_strand_id
1 'polypeptide(L)' 'MEPLKFSNAYPSSEELDSLEFRKVVCKGVFDDKNSIYVGPRSRSISGVTENGYYVITPLMPVHDYPD' A
#
# COMPACT_ATOMS: atom_id res chain seq x y z
N MET A 1 -5.04 -12.04 -7.76
CA MET A 1 -5.05 -11.85 -6.29
C MET A 1 -6.38 -11.20 -5.99
N GLU A 2 -7.28 -11.89 -5.29
CA GLU A 2 -8.63 -11.36 -5.07
C GLU A 2 -8.61 -10.25 -4.01
N PRO A 3 -9.44 -9.19 -4.13
CA PRO A 3 -9.52 -8.14 -3.12
C PRO A 3 -10.05 -8.69 -1.80
N LEU A 4 -9.36 -8.38 -0.70
CA LEU A 4 -9.84 -8.72 0.63
C LEU A 4 -11.18 -8.01 0.90
N LYS A 5 -12.24 -8.77 1.14
CA LYS A 5 -13.53 -8.22 1.61
C LYS A 5 -13.39 -7.78 3.06
N PHE A 6 -13.18 -6.48 3.28
CA PHE A 6 -13.04 -5.84 4.59
C PHE A 6 -14.37 -5.67 5.37
N SER A 7 -15.47 -6.31 4.96
CA SER A 7 -16.81 -6.01 5.48
C SER A 7 -17.02 -6.33 6.97
N ASN A 8 -16.13 -7.09 7.61
CA ASN A 8 -16.29 -7.51 9.01
C ASN A 8 -15.08 -7.10 9.86
N ALA A 9 -14.72 -5.82 9.83
CA ALA A 9 -13.87 -5.27 10.88
C ALA A 9 -14.65 -5.27 12.19
N TYR A 10 -14.48 -6.31 13.00
CA TYR A 10 -14.96 -6.30 14.38
C TYR A 10 -14.33 -5.09 15.09
N PRO A 11 -15.10 -4.26 15.82
CA PRO A 11 -14.51 -3.23 16.64
C PRO A 11 -13.61 -3.92 17.67
N SER A 12 -12.33 -3.57 17.71
CA SER A 12 -11.46 -4.00 18.79
C SER A 12 -12.03 -3.45 20.09
N SER A 13 -12.12 -4.27 21.13
CA SER A 13 -12.53 -3.82 22.47
C SER A 13 -11.46 -2.98 23.17
N GLU A 14 -10.28 -2.82 22.56
CA GLU A 14 -9.14 -2.08 23.08
C GLU A 14 -9.24 -0.59 22.73
N GLU A 15 -8.85 0.27 23.68
CA GLU A 15 -8.76 1.72 23.47
C GLU A 15 -7.73 2.02 22.38
N LEU A 16 -8.13 2.75 21.34
CA LEU A 16 -7.30 3.00 20.15
C LEU A 16 -5.96 3.68 20.47
N ASP A 17 -5.91 4.47 21.54
CA ASP A 17 -4.71 5.20 21.98
C ASP A 17 -3.68 4.31 22.69
N SER A 18 -4.05 3.07 23.05
CA SER A 18 -3.16 2.09 23.67
C SER A 18 -2.42 1.20 22.65
N LEU A 19 -2.82 1.26 21.37
CA LEU A 19 -2.26 0.44 20.31
C LEU A 19 -0.95 1.03 19.76
N GLU A 20 0.11 0.23 19.70
CA GLU A 20 1.36 0.58 19.00
C GLU A 20 1.11 0.83 17.49
N PHE A 21 0.08 0.18 16.93
CA PHE A 21 -0.31 0.31 15.53
C PHE A 21 -1.80 0.57 15.41
N ARG A 22 -2.16 1.67 14.74
CA ARG A 22 -3.55 1.98 14.41
C ARG A 22 -3.92 1.37 13.06
N LYS A 23 -5.01 0.61 13.03
CA LYS A 23 -5.62 0.21 11.76
C LYS A 23 -6.20 1.45 11.08
N VAL A 24 -5.67 1.79 9.90
CA VAL A 24 -6.21 2.82 9.02
C VAL A 24 -6.77 2.18 7.76
N VAL A 25 -7.91 2.70 7.28
CA VAL A 25 -8.52 2.29 6.02
C VAL A 25 -8.31 3.43 5.04
N CYS A 26 -7.47 3.21 4.03
CA CYS A 26 -7.22 4.20 2.98
C CYS A 26 -8.10 3.88 1.76
N LYS A 27 -8.74 4.90 1.20
CA LYS A 27 -9.47 4.83 -0.08
C LYS A 27 -8.82 5.79 -1.06
N GLY A 28 -8.63 5.34 -2.29
CA GLY A 28 -8.06 6.17 -3.35
C GLY A 28 -8.17 5.50 -4.71
N VAL A 29 -7.78 6.23 -5.75
CA VAL A 29 -7.76 5.75 -7.14
C VAL A 29 -6.38 5.15 -7.45
N PHE A 30 -6.37 3.93 -7.97
CA PHE A 30 -5.15 3.35 -8.52
C PHE A 30 -4.85 3.99 -9.88
N ASP A 31 -3.67 4.59 -10.02
CA ASP A 31 -3.20 5.19 -11.27
C ASP A 31 -1.72 4.87 -11.48
N ASP A 32 -1.44 3.98 -12.43
CA ASP A 32 -0.09 3.50 -12.72
C ASP A 32 0.82 4.58 -13.32
N LYS A 33 0.24 5.64 -13.92
CA LYS A 33 0.99 6.80 -14.42
C LYS A 33 1.67 7.59 -13.30
N ASN A 34 1.17 7.45 -12.07
CA ASN A 34 1.74 8.07 -10.87
C ASN A 34 2.67 7.12 -10.09
N SER A 35 3.13 6.04 -10.72
CA SER A 35 4.06 5.10 -10.08
C SER A 35 5.44 5.71 -9.89
N ILE A 36 6.03 5.42 -8.74
CA ILE A 36 7.37 5.85 -8.34
C ILE A 36 8.33 4.67 -8.51
N TYR A 37 9.43 4.91 -9.22
CA TYR A 37 10.49 3.93 -9.45
C TYR A 37 11.66 4.20 -8.51
N VAL A 38 11.93 3.26 -7.60
CA VAL A 38 13.00 3.38 -6.59
C VAL A 38 14.13 2.40 -6.94
N GLY A 39 15.25 2.94 -7.41
CA GLY A 39 16.41 2.18 -7.90
C GLY A 39 17.42 3.07 -8.64
N PRO A 40 18.44 2.51 -9.31
CA PRO A 40 18.64 1.09 -9.62
C PRO A 40 19.11 0.27 -8.42
N ARG A 41 18.52 -0.91 -8.24
CA ARG A 41 18.83 -1.88 -7.20
C ARG A 41 19.16 -3.20 -7.85
N SER A 42 20.35 -3.72 -7.60
CA SER A 42 20.73 -5.06 -8.05
C SER A 42 19.85 -6.10 -7.38
N ARG A 43 19.23 -6.97 -8.18
CA ARG A 43 18.59 -8.20 -7.73
C ARG A 43 19.16 -9.37 -8.51
N SER A 44 19.33 -10.49 -7.84
CA SER A 44 19.67 -11.75 -8.49
C SER A 44 18.41 -12.60 -8.62
N ILE A 45 18.05 -12.96 -9.85
CA ILE A 45 16.94 -13.87 -10.16
C ILE A 45 17.53 -15.06 -10.90
N SER A 46 17.30 -16.27 -10.39
CA SER A 46 17.79 -17.52 -11.00
C SER A 46 19.29 -17.52 -11.33
N GLY A 47 20.12 -16.86 -10.50
CA GLY A 47 21.57 -16.78 -10.67
C GLY A 47 22.07 -15.68 -11.60
N VAL A 48 21.18 -14.90 -12.23
CA VAL A 48 21.54 -13.72 -13.03
C VAL A 48 21.30 -12.46 -12.21
N THR A 49 22.30 -11.59 -12.11
CA THR A 49 22.18 -10.29 -11.45
C THR A 49 21.79 -9.23 -12.47
N GLU A 50 20.63 -8.61 -12.25
CA GLU A 50 20.14 -7.48 -13.05
C GLU A 50 19.83 -6.30 -12.13
N ASN A 51 20.03 -5.09 -12.65
CA ASN A 51 19.62 -3.88 -11.95
C ASN A 51 18.16 -3.60 -12.27
N GLY A 52 17.31 -3.66 -11.25
CA GLY A 52 15.89 -3.36 -11.35
C GLY A 52 15.49 -2.14 -10.53
N TYR A 53 14.20 -1.83 -10.56
CA TYR A 53 13.59 -0.81 -9.72
C TYR A 53 12.47 -1.44 -8.91
N TYR A 54 12.28 -0.99 -7.68
CA TYR A 54 11.01 -1.20 -6.99
C TYR A 54 10.00 -0.22 -7.59
N VAL A 55 8.80 -0.70 -7.90
CA VAL A 55 7.71 0.13 -8.39
C VAL A 55 6.70 0.28 -7.24
N ILE A 56 6.43 1.53 -6.87
CA ILE A 56 5.46 1.88 -5.84
C ILE A 56 4.36 2.69 -6.51
N THR A 57 3.14 2.17 -6.55
CA THR A 57 1.97 2.89 -7.06
C THR A 57 1.09 3.33 -5.89
N PRO A 58 1.19 4.59 -5.43
CA PRO A 58 0.34 5.08 -4.36
C PRO A 58 -1.12 5.16 -4.82
N LEU A 59 -2.06 5.03 -3.88
CA LEU A 59 -3.46 5.34 -4.14
C LEU A 59 -3.64 6.87 -4.13
N MET A 60 -4.17 7.41 -5.22
CA MET A 60 -4.40 8.85 -5.37
C MET A 60 -5.64 9.28 -4.56
N PRO A 61 -5.60 10.44 -3.89
CA PRO A 61 -6.75 10.95 -3.13
C PRO A 61 -7.98 11.15 -4.00
N VAL A 62 -9.16 10.78 -3.50
CA VAL A 62 -10.44 11.13 -4.14
C VAL A 62 -10.81 12.54 -3.67
N HIS A 63 -10.87 13.51 -4.58
CA HIS A 63 -11.09 14.93 -4.23
C HIS A 63 -12.40 15.21 -3.49
N ASP A 64 -13.37 14.29 -3.54
CA ASP A 64 -14.70 14.45 -2.91
C ASP A 64 -14.79 13.92 -1.47
N TYR A 65 -13.69 13.41 -0.89
CA TYR A 65 -13.65 12.97 0.50
C TYR A 65 -12.71 13.87 1.31
N PRO A 66 -13.25 14.83 2.10
CA PRO A 66 -12.44 15.53 3.08
C PRO A 66 -12.01 14.57 4.20
N ASP A 67 -10.78 14.77 4.69
CA ASP A 67 -10.18 14.01 5.80
C ASP A 67 -10.95 14.17 7.13
#